data_AF-A0A8T7GIM1-F1
#
_entry.id   AF-A0A8T7GIM1-F1
#
_cell.length_a   1.000
_cell.length_b   1.000
_cell.length_c   1.000
_cell.angle_alpha   90.00
_cell.angle_beta   90.00
_cell.angle_gamma   90.00
#
_symmetry.space_group_name_H-M   'P 1'
#
loop_
_entity.id
_entity.type
_entity.pdbx_description
1 polymer ?
#
loop_
_entity_poly.entity_id
_entity_poly.type
_entity_poly.pdbx_seq_one_letter_code
_entity_poly.pdbx_strand_id
1 'polypeptide(L)'
;MQLVLKYAAIFGIFLLSFQIAFAESTVSTDKQSYVYGDYLTFTITVSKVTKDAATIYIVGPDGVKSSPIPVQIKNAVTTITAPNSFSSEIFSEGEYQLELEYDGEKSKTAFTLTDSGNMVLPIGSNVVISQWSSGGLSDYSLLKFLTDGKIITFPGTLSNAVEIPEWYRGNAQWWLDKKIADVEFLNGMQYLIDQKIVS
;
A
#
# COMPACT_ATOMS: atom_id res chain seq x y z
N MET A 1 51.33 60.73 -37.39
CA MET A 1 50.05 60.00 -37.29
C MET A 1 50.25 58.88 -36.28
N GLN A 2 50.25 59.20 -34.98
CA GLN A 2 49.18 58.82 -34.02
C GLN A 2 48.57 57.44 -34.30
N LEU A 3 48.74 56.44 -33.42
CA LEU A 3 47.86 56.24 -32.26
C LEU A 3 48.41 55.16 -31.30
N VAL A 4 48.23 55.43 -30.02
CA VAL A 4 48.47 54.59 -28.85
C VAL A 4 47.27 53.65 -28.64
N LEU A 5 47.47 52.38 -28.30
CA LEU A 5 46.43 51.51 -27.69
C LEU A 5 47.14 50.56 -26.69
N LYS A 6 47.33 50.98 -25.43
CA LYS A 6 46.48 50.72 -24.25
C LYS A 6 46.19 49.23 -23.97
N TYR A 7 46.80 48.76 -22.89
CA TYR A 7 46.54 47.52 -22.17
C TYR A 7 45.04 47.30 -21.90
N ALA A 8 44.56 46.08 -22.16
CA ALA A 8 43.33 45.56 -21.57
C ALA A 8 43.71 44.40 -20.64
N ALA A 9 43.69 44.67 -19.33
CA ALA A 9 43.75 43.64 -18.32
C ALA A 9 42.41 42.89 -18.33
N ILE A 10 42.44 41.63 -18.78
CA ILE A 10 41.29 40.73 -18.68
C ILE A 10 41.25 40.25 -17.23
N PHE A 11 40.43 40.91 -16.40
CA PHE A 11 39.99 40.36 -15.12
C PHE A 11 39.08 39.16 -15.43
N GLY A 12 39.65 37.96 -15.45
CA GLY A 12 38.87 36.74 -15.45
C GLY A 12 38.15 36.64 -14.11
N ILE A 13 36.84 36.92 -14.11
CA ILE A 13 35.98 36.59 -12.98
C ILE A 13 35.94 35.07 -12.92
N PHE A 14 36.72 34.48 -12.02
CA PHE A 14 36.59 33.08 -11.65
C PHE A 14 35.30 32.99 -10.83
N LEU A 15 34.17 32.73 -11.51
CA LEU A 15 32.93 32.35 -10.86
C LEU A 15 33.18 31.00 -10.18
N LEU A 16 33.55 31.05 -8.90
CA LEU A 16 33.44 29.91 -7.99
C LEU A 16 31.95 29.56 -7.95
N SER A 17 31.52 28.67 -8.83
CA SER A 17 30.24 27.98 -8.66
C SER A 17 30.38 27.14 -7.40
N PHE A 18 29.81 27.63 -6.30
CA PHE A 18 29.59 26.81 -5.12
C PHE A 18 28.57 25.74 -5.53
N GLN A 19 29.04 24.54 -5.89
CA GLN A 19 28.14 23.40 -6.00
C GLN A 19 27.78 22.99 -4.58
N ILE A 20 26.53 23.20 -4.21
CA ILE A 20 25.98 22.57 -3.01
C ILE A 20 25.90 21.08 -3.36
N ALA A 21 26.73 20.26 -2.73
CA ALA A 21 26.69 18.82 -2.89
C ALA A 21 25.54 18.29 -2.02
N PHE A 22 24.39 18.04 -2.63
CA PHE A 22 23.27 17.35 -2.00
C PHE A 22 23.58 15.85 -1.85
N ALA A 23 22.98 15.21 -0.84
CA ALA A 23 23.04 13.76 -0.73
C ALA A 23 22.15 13.09 -1.80
N GLU A 24 22.78 12.42 -2.78
CA GLU A 24 22.06 11.57 -3.74
C GLU A 24 21.10 10.62 -3.02
N SER A 25 19.85 10.55 -3.48
CA SER A 25 18.80 9.76 -2.85
C SER A 25 17.89 9.09 -3.87
N THR A 26 17.60 7.81 -3.65
CA THR A 26 16.72 7.02 -4.50
C THR A 26 15.69 6.28 -3.66
N VAL A 27 14.53 6.01 -4.24
CA VAL A 27 13.48 5.16 -3.69
C VAL A 27 13.14 4.08 -4.70
N SER A 28 13.00 2.85 -4.24
CA SER A 28 12.53 1.72 -5.04
C SER A 28 11.55 0.87 -4.24
N THR A 29 10.61 0.21 -4.91
CA THR A 29 9.73 -0.79 -4.30
C THR A 29 10.34 -2.19 -4.39
N ASP A 30 9.90 -3.13 -3.55
CA ASP A 30 10.32 -4.54 -3.65
C ASP A 30 9.64 -5.27 -4.82
N LYS A 31 8.46 -4.78 -5.26
CA LYS A 31 7.72 -5.27 -6.43
C LYS A 31 7.36 -4.14 -7.38
N GLN A 32 7.18 -4.44 -8.66
CA GLN A 32 6.61 -3.51 -9.65
C GLN A 32 5.08 -3.60 -9.73
N SER A 33 4.52 -4.72 -9.27
CA SER A 33 3.09 -4.99 -9.25
C SER A 33 2.70 -5.58 -7.91
N TYR A 34 1.65 -5.00 -7.34
CA TYR A 34 1.01 -5.40 -6.11
C TYR A 34 -0.44 -5.77 -6.39
N VAL A 35 -0.97 -6.60 -5.51
CA VAL A 35 -2.37 -7.00 -5.50
C VAL A 35 -2.97 -6.67 -4.14
N TYR A 36 -4.29 -6.63 -4.03
CA TYR A 36 -4.91 -6.47 -2.70
C TYR A 36 -4.41 -7.57 -1.75
N GLY A 37 -4.19 -7.18 -0.49
CA GLY A 37 -3.56 -8.03 0.54
C GLY A 37 -2.04 -7.92 0.60
N ASP A 38 -1.36 -7.44 -0.45
CA ASP A 38 0.06 -7.15 -0.37
C ASP A 38 0.35 -5.92 0.51
N TYR A 39 1.51 -5.94 1.15
CA TYR A 39 2.06 -4.78 1.85
C TYR A 39 3.04 -4.04 0.93
N LEU A 40 2.93 -2.72 0.90
CA LEU A 40 3.92 -1.89 0.23
C LEU A 40 5.25 -1.96 1.00
N THR A 41 6.29 -2.49 0.38
CA THR A 41 7.66 -2.43 0.88
C THR A 41 8.51 -1.60 -0.06
N PHE A 42 9.21 -0.60 0.49
CA PHE A 42 10.10 0.25 -0.28
C PHE A 42 11.44 0.44 0.43
N THR A 43 12.46 0.72 -0.36
CA THR A 43 13.83 0.96 0.10
C THR A 43 14.27 2.34 -0.35
N ILE A 44 14.72 3.12 0.61
CA ILE A 44 15.41 4.39 0.38
C ILE A 44 16.91 4.11 0.43
N THR A 45 17.63 4.51 -0.60
CA THR A 45 19.10 4.49 -0.63
C THR A 45 19.63 5.90 -0.74
N VAL A 46 20.51 6.30 0.18
CA VAL A 46 21.18 7.60 0.20
C VAL A 46 22.69 7.46 0.11
N SER A 47 23.35 8.35 -0.63
CA SER A 47 24.82 8.41 -0.70
C SER A 47 25.47 8.85 0.61
N LYS A 48 24.74 9.62 1.42
CA LYS A 48 25.19 10.16 2.70
C LYS A 48 24.03 10.33 3.66
N VAL A 49 24.20 9.85 4.89
CA VAL A 49 23.23 10.08 5.97
C VAL A 49 23.43 11.48 6.55
N THR A 50 22.39 12.30 6.48
CA THR A 50 22.27 13.62 7.12
C THR A 50 21.45 13.53 8.41
N LYS A 51 21.22 14.66 9.10
CA LYS A 51 20.38 14.70 10.31
C LYS A 51 18.90 14.87 10.02
N ASP A 52 18.56 15.16 8.77
CA ASP A 52 17.18 15.49 8.38
C ASP A 52 16.39 14.21 8.09
N ALA A 53 15.07 14.32 8.22
CA ALA A 53 14.17 13.26 7.81
C ALA A 53 13.97 13.30 6.30
N ALA A 54 13.90 12.13 5.67
CA ALA A 54 13.33 12.00 4.33
C ALA A 54 11.82 12.23 4.40
N THR A 55 11.24 12.78 3.34
CA THR A 55 9.80 12.90 3.18
C THR A 55 9.34 12.04 2.02
N ILE A 56 8.40 11.14 2.28
CA ILE A 56 7.76 10.31 1.26
C ILE A 56 6.35 10.85 0.97
N TYR A 57 5.98 10.84 -0.31
CA TYR A 57 4.62 11.03 -0.77
C TYR A 57 4.18 9.83 -1.60
N ILE A 58 2.92 9.44 -1.42
CA ILE A 58 2.25 8.48 -2.30
C ILE A 58 1.34 9.28 -3.22
N VAL A 59 1.49 9.11 -4.52
CA VAL A 59 0.60 9.70 -5.53
C VAL A 59 -0.26 8.59 -6.10
N GLY A 60 -1.58 8.77 -5.99
CA GLY A 60 -2.56 7.82 -6.49
C GLY A 60 -2.72 7.84 -8.02
N PRO A 61 -3.45 6.86 -8.60
CA PRO A 61 -3.76 6.81 -10.02
C PRO A 61 -4.54 8.03 -10.53
N ASP A 62 -5.28 8.68 -9.64
CA ASP A 62 -5.99 9.94 -9.88
C ASP A 62 -5.09 11.19 -9.84
N GLY A 63 -3.79 11.01 -9.57
CA GLY A 63 -2.82 12.08 -9.40
C GLY A 63 -2.90 12.77 -8.03
N VAL A 64 -3.76 12.32 -7.12
CA VAL A 64 -3.87 12.91 -5.78
C VAL A 64 -2.67 12.50 -4.94
N LYS A 65 -2.00 13.51 -4.39
CA LYS A 65 -0.82 13.34 -3.53
C LYS A 65 -1.23 13.21 -2.07
N SER A 66 -0.65 12.24 -1.37
CA SER A 66 -0.86 12.03 0.06
C SER A 66 -0.30 13.18 0.91
N SER A 67 -0.66 13.18 2.20
CA SER A 67 0.10 13.91 3.22
C SER A 67 1.57 13.44 3.25
N PRO A 68 2.51 14.32 3.65
CA PRO A 68 3.93 13.95 3.78
C PRO A 68 4.12 12.89 4.86
N ILE A 69 4.91 11.86 4.55
CA ILE A 69 5.26 10.77 5.47
C ILE A 69 6.75 10.94 5.85
N PRO A 70 7.07 11.43 7.05
CA PRO A 70 8.45 11.60 7.48
C PRO A 70 9.10 10.26 7.82
N VAL A 71 10.31 10.06 7.30
CA VAL A 71 11.12 8.85 7.49
C VAL A 71 12.50 9.24 8.04
N GLN A 72 12.85 8.69 9.20
CA GLN A 72 14.16 8.93 9.80
C GLN A 72 15.22 8.05 9.13
N ILE A 73 16.19 8.68 8.46
CA ILE A 73 17.30 7.98 7.80
C ILE A 73 18.42 7.76 8.80
N LYS A 74 18.56 6.53 9.28
CA LYS A 74 19.65 6.14 10.20
C LYS A 74 20.81 5.45 9.49
N ASN A 75 20.52 4.84 8.35
CA ASN A 75 21.46 4.05 7.56
C ASN A 75 21.36 4.47 6.09
N ALA A 76 22.45 4.26 5.34
CA ALA A 76 22.51 4.54 3.91
C ALA A 76 21.43 3.78 3.11
N VAL A 77 21.04 2.60 3.58
CA VAL A 77 19.93 1.81 3.04
C VAL A 77 18.89 1.63 4.13
N THR A 78 17.67 2.09 3.88
CA THR A 78 16.55 2.02 4.83
C THR A 78 15.35 1.38 4.13
N THR A 79 14.96 0.19 4.58
CA THR A 79 13.78 -0.54 4.07
C THR A 79 12.61 -0.39 5.03
N ILE A 80 11.43 -0.09 4.48
CA ILE A 80 10.20 0.15 5.23
C ILE A 80 9.09 -0.66 4.60
N THR A 81 8.28 -1.30 5.45
CA THR A 81 7.03 -1.95 5.07
C THR A 81 5.88 -1.18 5.68
N ALA A 82 4.88 -0.84 4.86
CA ALA A 82 3.67 -0.20 5.32
C ALA A 82 2.99 -1.05 6.40
N PRO A 83 2.34 -0.44 7.41
CA PRO A 83 1.70 -1.19 8.49
C PRO A 83 0.44 -1.93 8.04
N ASN A 84 -0.19 -1.46 6.96
CA ASN A 84 -1.42 -2.02 6.40
C ASN A 84 -1.16 -2.47 4.96
N SER A 85 -1.83 -3.54 4.57
CA SER A 85 -1.86 -4.01 3.19
C SER A 85 -2.74 -3.11 2.32
N PHE A 86 -2.59 -3.23 1.00
CA PHE A 86 -3.54 -2.66 0.05
C PHE A 86 -4.91 -3.32 0.24
N SER A 87 -5.94 -2.49 0.37
CA SER A 87 -7.35 -2.89 0.45
C SER A 87 -8.15 -2.10 -0.58
N SER A 88 -9.08 -2.78 -1.27
CA SER A 88 -9.95 -2.19 -2.28
C SER A 88 -10.90 -1.12 -1.72
N GLU A 89 -11.09 -1.08 -0.40
CA GLU A 89 -11.91 -0.06 0.27
C GLU A 89 -11.23 1.32 0.30
N ILE A 90 -9.89 1.35 0.28
CA ILE A 90 -9.09 2.57 0.44
C ILE A 90 -8.33 2.89 -0.84
N PHE A 91 -7.85 1.87 -1.54
CA PHE A 91 -6.96 2.01 -2.69
C PHE A 91 -7.69 1.55 -3.95
N SER A 92 -7.73 2.42 -4.97
CA SER A 92 -8.21 2.05 -6.30
C SER A 92 -7.10 1.40 -7.12
N GLU A 93 -7.48 0.55 -8.07
CA GLU A 93 -6.51 0.00 -9.03
C GLU A 93 -5.86 1.10 -9.87
N GLY A 94 -4.61 0.85 -10.29
CA GLY A 94 -3.89 1.71 -11.22
C GLY A 94 -2.40 1.86 -10.90
N GLU A 95 -1.78 2.84 -11.55
CA GLU A 95 -0.38 3.20 -11.33
C GLU A 95 -0.26 4.18 -10.16
N TYR A 96 0.57 3.82 -9.18
CA TYR A 96 0.94 4.67 -8.06
C TYR A 96 2.40 5.12 -8.21
N GLN A 97 2.71 6.29 -7.64
CA GLN A 97 4.08 6.79 -7.55
C GLN A 97 4.50 7.01 -6.11
N LEU A 98 5.71 6.59 -5.75
CA LEU A 98 6.40 7.04 -4.56
C LEU A 98 7.34 8.16 -4.94
N GLU A 99 7.12 9.33 -4.36
CA GLU A 99 8.06 10.45 -4.44
C GLU A 99 8.83 10.56 -3.12
N LEU A 100 10.15 10.67 -3.23
CA LEU A 100 11.06 10.92 -2.12
C LEU A 100 11.63 12.33 -2.25
N GLU A 101 11.67 13.04 -1.13
CA GLU A 101 12.46 14.25 -0.95
C GLU A 101 13.42 14.07 0.23
N TYR A 102 14.72 14.23 -0.01
CA TYR A 102 15.76 14.12 1.01
C TYR A 102 16.91 15.08 0.73
N ASP A 103 17.29 15.88 1.73
CA ASP A 103 18.37 16.89 1.59
C ASP A 103 18.17 17.80 0.35
N GLY A 104 16.92 18.15 0.02
CA GLY A 104 16.56 18.96 -1.15
C GLY A 104 16.58 18.21 -2.49
N GLU A 105 17.09 16.98 -2.54
CA GLU A 105 17.01 16.12 -3.71
C GLU A 105 15.65 15.42 -3.78
N LYS A 106 15.19 15.19 -5.02
CA LYS A 106 13.94 14.49 -5.29
C LYS A 106 14.19 13.29 -6.18
N SER A 107 13.58 12.16 -5.83
CA SER A 107 13.53 10.97 -6.67
C SER A 107 12.15 10.34 -6.62
N LYS A 108 11.87 9.43 -7.56
CA LYS A 108 10.58 8.76 -7.63
C LYS A 108 10.70 7.35 -8.22
N THR A 109 9.73 6.51 -7.86
CA THR A 109 9.49 5.20 -8.49
C THR A 109 8.00 5.00 -8.67
N ALA A 110 7.61 4.12 -9.59
CA ALA A 110 6.21 3.76 -9.83
C ALA A 110 5.98 2.27 -9.55
N PHE A 111 4.75 1.92 -9.19
CA PHE A 111 4.27 0.55 -9.08
C PHE A 111 2.80 0.48 -9.51
N THR A 112 2.33 -0.72 -9.83
CA THR A 112 0.94 -0.97 -10.21
C THR A 112 0.21 -1.72 -9.10
N LEU A 113 -1.03 -1.33 -8.82
CA LEU A 113 -1.96 -2.09 -7.99
C LEU A 113 -3.08 -2.62 -8.87
N THR A 114 -3.26 -3.93 -8.89
CA THR A 114 -4.30 -4.61 -9.70
C THR A 114 -5.15 -5.51 -8.83
N ASP A 115 -6.44 -5.62 -9.16
CA ASP A 115 -7.28 -6.66 -8.60
C ASP A 115 -7.04 -7.99 -9.33
N SER A 116 -6.27 -8.88 -8.71
CA SER A 116 -6.07 -10.24 -9.23
C SER A 116 -7.19 -11.22 -8.88
N GLY A 117 -8.29 -10.73 -8.28
CA GLY A 117 -9.34 -11.57 -7.71
C GLY A 117 -8.89 -12.28 -6.43
N ASN A 118 -7.87 -11.74 -5.74
CA ASN A 118 -7.45 -12.30 -4.47
C ASN A 118 -8.55 -12.08 -3.43
N MET A 119 -9.01 -13.17 -2.85
CA MET A 119 -9.93 -13.17 -1.72
C MET A 119 -9.22 -12.63 -0.47
N VAL A 120 -9.31 -11.32 -0.28
CA VAL A 120 -8.78 -10.59 0.89
C VAL A 120 -9.95 -10.03 1.66
N LEU A 121 -9.94 -10.21 2.98
CA LEU A 121 -11.02 -9.71 3.80
C LEU A 121 -10.96 -8.18 3.93
N PRO A 122 -12.09 -7.46 3.82
CA PRO A 122 -12.12 -6.02 3.98
C PRO A 122 -11.71 -5.56 5.39
N ILE A 123 -11.34 -4.29 5.56
CA ILE A 123 -10.94 -3.76 6.87
C ILE A 123 -12.15 -3.81 7.80
N GLY A 124 -11.92 -4.18 9.07
CA GLY A 124 -13.02 -4.36 10.03
C GLY A 124 -13.69 -5.73 9.97
N SER A 125 -13.27 -6.62 9.05
CA SER A 125 -13.72 -8.03 9.05
C SER A 125 -13.47 -8.73 10.37
N ASN A 126 -12.45 -8.32 11.14
CA ASN A 126 -12.19 -8.84 12.48
C ASN A 126 -13.36 -8.59 13.43
N VAL A 127 -14.01 -7.42 13.33
CA VAL A 127 -15.18 -7.08 14.11
C VAL A 127 -16.39 -7.86 13.62
N VAL A 128 -16.64 -7.86 12.31
CA VAL A 128 -17.81 -8.53 11.72
C VAL A 128 -17.78 -10.04 11.98
N ILE A 129 -16.66 -10.68 11.67
CA ILE A 129 -16.47 -12.13 11.84
C ILE A 129 -16.50 -12.51 13.33
N SER A 130 -15.95 -11.68 14.22
CA SER A 130 -16.02 -11.92 15.68
C SER A 130 -17.44 -11.80 16.24
N GLN A 131 -18.20 -10.79 15.81
CA GLN A 131 -19.61 -10.65 16.21
C GLN A 131 -20.45 -11.80 15.67
N TRP A 132 -20.20 -12.21 14.42
CA TRP A 132 -20.88 -13.36 13.83
C TRP A 132 -20.54 -14.67 14.55
N SER A 133 -19.26 -14.93 14.82
CA SER A 133 -18.83 -16.17 15.48
C SER A 133 -19.33 -16.30 16.91
N SER A 134 -19.60 -15.17 17.58
CA SER A 134 -20.18 -15.11 18.93
C SER A 134 -21.72 -15.02 18.97
N GLY A 135 -22.38 -15.05 17.80
CA GLY A 135 -23.84 -14.98 17.69
C GLY A 135 -24.42 -13.57 17.83
N GLY A 136 -23.58 -12.54 17.91
CA GLY A 136 -23.99 -11.13 17.90
C GLY A 136 -24.39 -10.60 16.52
N LEU A 137 -24.12 -11.35 15.46
CA LEU A 137 -24.46 -11.01 14.07
C LEU A 137 -24.99 -12.26 13.35
N SER A 138 -26.04 -12.11 12.54
CA SER A 138 -26.69 -13.23 11.85
C SER A 138 -25.86 -13.74 10.67
N ASP A 139 -26.12 -14.98 10.25
CA ASP A 139 -25.47 -15.57 9.07
C ASP A 139 -25.76 -14.74 7.81
N TYR A 140 -27.00 -14.27 7.66
CA TYR A 140 -27.37 -13.31 6.61
C TYR A 140 -26.49 -12.06 6.63
N SER A 141 -26.27 -11.46 7.79
CA SER A 141 -25.47 -10.24 7.89
C SER A 141 -24.00 -10.48 7.53
N LEU A 142 -23.43 -11.63 7.89
CA LEU A 142 -22.07 -11.98 7.48
C LEU A 142 -22.00 -12.18 5.96
N LEU A 143 -22.90 -13.00 5.40
CA LEU A 143 -22.89 -13.27 3.96
C LEU A 143 -23.15 -11.99 3.16
N LYS A 144 -24.05 -11.13 3.62
CA LYS A 144 -24.29 -9.82 3.01
C LYS A 144 -23.04 -8.96 3.00
N PHE A 145 -22.32 -8.88 4.12
CA PHE A 145 -21.05 -8.16 4.20
C PHE A 145 -20.04 -8.68 3.17
N LEU A 146 -19.87 -10.00 3.07
CA LEU A 146 -18.94 -10.63 2.14
C LEU A 146 -19.36 -10.47 0.67
N THR A 147 -20.66 -10.54 0.36
CA THR A 147 -21.17 -10.35 -1.01
C THR A 147 -21.17 -8.90 -1.45
N ASP A 148 -21.51 -7.95 -0.56
CA ASP A 148 -21.48 -6.52 -0.86
C ASP A 148 -20.05 -6.05 -1.16
N GLY A 149 -19.07 -6.61 -0.44
CA GLY A 149 -17.65 -6.41 -0.72
C GLY A 149 -17.14 -7.15 -1.97
N LYS A 150 -18.00 -7.91 -2.66
CA LYS A 150 -17.65 -8.78 -3.81
C LYS A 150 -16.53 -9.78 -3.49
N ILE A 151 -16.44 -10.21 -2.23
CA ILE A 151 -15.39 -11.11 -1.73
C ILE A 151 -15.76 -12.58 -2.02
N ILE A 152 -17.05 -12.90 -1.91
CA ILE A 152 -17.60 -14.21 -2.26
C ILE A 152 -18.78 -14.03 -3.23
N THR A 153 -19.10 -15.09 -3.95
CA THR A 153 -20.26 -15.12 -4.85
C THR A 153 -21.36 -15.98 -4.24
N PHE A 154 -22.56 -15.41 -4.09
CA PHE A 154 -23.75 -16.14 -3.65
C PHE A 154 -24.71 -16.32 -4.83
N PRO A 155 -25.15 -17.53 -5.16
CA PRO A 155 -26.08 -17.76 -6.26
C PRO A 155 -27.49 -17.29 -5.86
N GLY A 156 -27.98 -16.23 -6.51
CA GLY A 156 -29.32 -15.70 -6.29
C GLY A 156 -29.37 -14.60 -5.23
N THR A 157 -30.52 -14.45 -4.57
CA THR A 157 -30.76 -13.39 -3.58
C THR A 157 -30.63 -13.94 -2.17
N LEU A 158 -29.73 -13.35 -1.38
CA LEU A 158 -29.62 -13.66 0.04
C LEU A 158 -30.95 -13.41 0.76
N SER A 159 -31.31 -14.34 1.63
CA SER A 159 -32.51 -14.23 2.47
C SER A 159 -32.14 -14.39 3.94
N ASN A 160 -33.00 -13.92 4.85
CA ASN A 160 -32.79 -14.07 6.29
C ASN A 160 -32.90 -15.53 6.78
N ALA A 161 -33.24 -16.48 5.90
CA ALA A 161 -33.33 -17.91 6.21
C ALA A 161 -32.03 -18.67 5.95
N VAL A 162 -30.97 -17.98 5.48
CA VAL A 162 -29.67 -18.61 5.26
C VAL A 162 -29.03 -19.02 6.58
N GLU A 163 -28.52 -20.25 6.63
CA GLU A 163 -27.87 -20.82 7.80
C GLU A 163 -26.46 -21.32 7.44
N ILE A 164 -25.48 -20.90 8.22
CA ILE A 164 -24.10 -21.39 8.16
C ILE A 164 -23.96 -22.49 9.22
N PRO A 165 -23.42 -23.68 8.87
CA PRO A 165 -23.25 -24.75 9.84
C PRO A 165 -22.41 -24.31 11.05
N GLU A 166 -22.88 -24.66 12.25
CA GLU A 166 -22.23 -24.27 13.51
C GLU A 166 -20.75 -24.67 13.59
N TRP A 167 -20.38 -25.82 13.02
CA TRP A 167 -18.98 -26.26 12.99
C TRP A 167 -18.09 -25.32 12.19
N TYR A 168 -18.63 -24.56 11.22
CA TYR A 168 -17.87 -23.60 10.44
C TYR A 168 -17.46 -22.37 11.26
N ARG A 169 -18.22 -22.01 12.31
CA ARG A 169 -17.86 -20.91 13.22
C ARG A 169 -16.47 -21.12 13.86
N GLY A 170 -16.02 -22.36 14.01
CA GLY A 170 -14.67 -22.67 14.49
C GLY A 170 -13.55 -22.08 13.61
N ASN A 171 -13.77 -22.03 12.29
CA ASN A 171 -12.82 -21.42 11.34
C ASN A 171 -12.70 -19.91 11.55
N ALA A 172 -13.75 -19.26 12.05
CA ALA A 172 -13.71 -17.84 12.42
C ALA A 172 -12.67 -17.59 13.50
N GLN A 173 -12.63 -18.44 14.54
CA GLN A 173 -11.65 -18.30 15.61
C GLN A 173 -10.24 -18.59 15.11
N TRP A 174 -10.05 -19.59 14.25
CA TRP A 174 -8.74 -19.84 13.64
C TRP A 174 -8.26 -18.66 12.80
N TRP A 175 -9.17 -18.01 12.07
CA TRP A 175 -8.86 -16.82 11.29
C TRP A 175 -8.53 -15.62 12.19
N LEU A 176 -9.31 -15.38 13.25
CA LEU A 176 -9.05 -14.33 14.24
C LEU A 176 -7.70 -14.52 14.95
N ASP A 177 -7.35 -15.77 15.25
CA ASP A 177 -6.06 -16.18 15.84
C ASP A 177 -4.91 -16.17 14.82
N LYS A 178 -5.15 -15.81 13.56
CA LYS A 178 -4.17 -15.85 12.46
C LYS A 178 -3.56 -17.23 12.20
N LYS A 179 -4.30 -18.30 12.51
CA LYS A 179 -3.92 -19.70 12.22
C LYS A 179 -4.26 -20.11 10.79
N ILE A 180 -5.25 -19.45 10.18
CA ILE A 180 -5.59 -19.58 8.76
C ILE A 180 -5.61 -18.19 8.12
N ALA A 181 -5.22 -18.11 6.85
CA ALA A 181 -5.25 -16.90 6.06
C ALA A 181 -6.67 -16.54 5.60
N ASP A 182 -6.87 -15.29 5.18
CA ASP A 182 -8.14 -14.80 4.62
C ASP A 182 -8.66 -15.72 3.52
N VAL A 183 -7.77 -16.10 2.58
CA VAL A 183 -8.10 -16.98 1.46
C VAL A 183 -8.59 -18.36 1.89
N GLU A 184 -8.07 -18.91 2.98
CA GLU A 184 -8.49 -20.21 3.50
C GLU A 184 -9.87 -20.12 4.15
N PHE A 185 -10.12 -19.07 4.93
CA PHE A 185 -11.43 -18.79 5.51
C PHE A 185 -12.49 -18.49 4.44
N LEU A 186 -12.14 -17.76 3.39
CA LEU A 186 -13.06 -17.40 2.32
C LEU A 186 -13.35 -18.59 1.40
N ASN A 187 -12.33 -19.39 1.06
CA ASN A 187 -12.51 -20.62 0.29
C ASN A 187 -13.44 -21.62 0.98
N GLY A 188 -13.31 -21.78 2.30
CA GLY A 188 -14.21 -22.65 3.05
C GLY A 188 -15.66 -22.19 2.97
N MET A 189 -15.91 -20.87 3.01
CA MET A 189 -17.25 -20.30 2.94
C MET A 189 -17.82 -20.44 1.52
N GLN A 190 -17.02 -20.12 0.51
CA GLN A 190 -17.40 -20.31 -0.89
C GLN A 190 -17.72 -21.77 -1.18
N TYR A 191 -16.92 -22.71 -0.65
CA TYR A 191 -17.19 -24.14 -0.79
C TYR A 191 -18.55 -24.54 -0.21
N LEU A 192 -18.92 -24.03 0.98
CA LEU A 192 -20.23 -24.31 1.57
C LEU A 192 -21.39 -23.83 0.70
N ILE A 193 -21.24 -22.65 0.08
CA ILE A 193 -22.21 -22.08 -0.85
C ILE A 193 -22.30 -22.93 -2.12
N ASP A 194 -21.15 -23.28 -2.71
CA ASP A 194 -21.08 -24.05 -3.95
C ASP A 194 -21.68 -25.46 -3.78
N GLN A 195 -21.47 -26.06 -2.61
CA GLN A 195 -22.06 -27.36 -2.26
C GLN A 195 -23.52 -27.27 -1.80
N LYS A 196 -24.12 -26.06 -1.77
CA LYS A 196 -25.49 -25.81 -1.30
C LYS A 196 -25.74 -26.29 0.13
N ILE A 197 -24.68 -26.29 0.94
CA ILE A 197 -24.78 -26.49 2.38
C ILE A 197 -25.31 -25.20 3.02
N VAL A 198 -24.94 -24.05 2.43
CA VAL A 198 -25.50 -22.72 2.71
C VAL A 198 -26.30 -22.31 1.48
N SER A 199 -27.59 -22.00 1.64
CA SER A 199 -28.51 -21.64 0.55
C SER A 199 -29.63 -20.72 1.00
#